data_AF-A0A4U9CU45-F1
#
_entry.id   AF-A0A4U9CU45-F1
#
_cell.length_a   1.000
_cell.length_b   1.000
_cell.length_c   1.000
_cell.angle_alpha   90.00
_cell.angle_beta   90.00
_cell.angle_gamma   90.00
#
_symmetry.space_group_name_H-M   'P 1'
#
loop_
_entity.id
_entity.type
_entity.pdbx_description
1 polymer ?
#
loop_
_entity_poly.entity_id
_entity_poly.type
_entity_poly.pdbx_seq_one_letter_code
_entity_poly.pdbx_strand_id
1 'polypeptide(L)'
;MGVSCSADRNIKAKINRHGIWLEKLESNPGKYIPEALRQAGEGEAVKVNLNQPMSEILALLSQYPVSTRLSLSGTIIVARDIAHAKLKELLDNGEALPQYVKDHPIYYAGPAKTPDGYASGSLGPTTAGRMDSYVDLLQSHGREHGDAGKRQPQPAG
;
A
#
# COMPACT_ATOMS: atom_id res chain seq x y z
N MET A 1 6.33 -14.31 21.56
CA MET A 1 7.30 -13.33 21.01
C MET A 1 6.56 -12.08 20.60
N GLY A 2 7.14 -10.90 20.80
CA GLY A 2 6.61 -9.61 20.34
C GLY A 2 7.72 -8.80 19.66
N VAL A 3 7.35 -7.87 18.78
CA VAL A 3 8.30 -7.09 17.96
C VAL A 3 7.97 -5.60 18.01
N SER A 4 8.98 -4.74 17.92
CA SER A 4 8.82 -3.35 17.50
C SER A 4 9.11 -3.25 16.00
N CYS A 5 8.28 -2.52 15.27
CA CYS A 5 8.40 -2.36 13.82
C CYS A 5 9.26 -1.14 13.47
N SER A 6 9.47 -0.87 12.18
CA SER A 6 10.22 0.33 11.72
C SER A 6 9.65 1.65 12.25
N ALA A 7 8.35 1.67 12.60
CA ALA A 7 7.72 2.77 13.30
C ALA A 7 7.84 2.61 14.83
N ASP A 8 9.06 2.41 15.33
CA ASP A 8 9.36 2.31 16.76
C ASP A 8 9.12 3.65 17.45
N ARG A 9 8.02 3.72 18.20
CA ARG A 9 7.48 4.99 18.73
C ARG A 9 7.10 4.80 20.19
N ASN A 10 8.08 4.97 21.06
CA ASN A 10 7.91 4.98 22.50
C ASN A 10 8.61 6.22 23.10
N ILE A 11 8.11 6.72 24.23
CA ILE A 11 8.70 7.85 24.95
C ILE A 11 8.51 7.65 26.45
N LYS A 12 9.59 7.77 27.23
CA LYS A 12 9.52 7.75 28.70
C LYS A 12 9.20 9.15 29.24
N ALA A 13 8.51 9.19 30.38
CA ALA A 13 8.22 10.42 31.09
C ALA A 13 8.47 10.23 32.60
N LYS A 14 8.86 11.30 33.30
CA LYS A 14 8.91 11.33 34.77
C LYS A 14 8.34 12.64 35.30
N ILE A 15 7.64 12.56 36.43
CA ILE A 15 7.12 13.73 37.17
C ILE A 15 7.77 13.73 38.54
N ASN A 16 8.26 14.88 38.98
CA ASN A 16 8.80 15.04 40.34
C ASN A 16 8.53 16.48 40.84
N ARG A 17 8.98 16.79 42.06
CA ARG A 17 8.82 18.12 42.68
C ARG A 17 9.41 19.28 41.86
N HIS A 18 10.26 18.98 40.87
CA HIS A 18 10.90 19.97 39.99
C HIS A 18 10.21 20.11 38.63
N GLY A 19 9.15 19.33 38.35
CA GLY A 19 8.34 19.46 37.14
C GLY A 19 8.16 18.14 36.36
N ILE A 20 7.86 18.31 35.07
CA ILE A 20 7.56 17.23 34.12
C ILE A 20 8.76 17.08 33.18
N TRP A 21 9.20 15.84 32.98
CA TRP A 21 10.30 15.51 32.10
C TRP A 21 9.87 14.47 31.08
N LEU A 22 10.31 14.66 29.84
CA LEU A 22 10.11 13.74 28.74
C LEU A 22 11.46 13.25 28.23
N GLU A 23 11.52 12.01 27.78
CA GLU A 23 12.69 11.45 27.10
C GLU A 23 13.01 12.26 25.85
N LYS A 24 14.28 12.62 25.71
CA LYS A 24 14.77 13.38 24.56
C LYS A 24 15.00 12.42 23.39
N LEU A 25 14.19 12.57 22.34
CA LEU A 25 14.39 11.90 21.06
C LEU A 25 15.35 12.68 20.16
N GLU A 26 15.79 12.03 19.08
CA GLU A 26 16.63 12.68 18.06
C GLU A 26 15.84 13.72 17.27
N SER A 27 16.39 14.94 17.15
CA SER A 27 15.80 16.04 16.37
C SER A 27 16.47 16.28 15.01
N ASN A 28 17.66 15.70 14.77
CA ASN A 28 18.38 15.78 13.51
C ASN A 28 18.71 14.36 12.99
N PRO A 29 17.70 13.60 12.51
CA PRO A 29 17.92 12.23 12.02
C PRO A 29 18.73 12.18 10.72
N GLY A 30 18.80 13.28 9.95
CA GLY A 30 19.54 13.35 8.68
C GLY A 30 21.03 13.01 8.81
N LYS A 31 21.63 13.18 9.99
CA LYS A 31 23.03 12.81 10.26
C LYS A 31 23.32 11.31 10.09
N TYR A 32 22.29 10.46 10.18
CA TYR A 32 22.42 9.02 10.00
C TYR A 32 22.37 8.59 8.53
N ILE A 33 22.07 9.50 7.61
CA ILE A 33 22.05 9.22 6.17
C ILE A 33 23.49 9.37 5.63
N PRO A 34 24.12 8.28 5.13
CA PRO A 34 25.46 8.35 4.54
C PRO A 34 25.48 9.32 3.35
N GLU A 35 26.57 10.07 3.19
CA GLU A 35 26.70 11.09 2.13
C GLU A 35 26.36 10.54 0.74
N ALA A 36 26.88 9.35 0.42
CA ALA A 36 26.65 8.67 -0.86
C ALA A 36 25.17 8.36 -1.15
N LEU A 37 24.32 8.26 -0.12
CA LEU A 37 22.90 7.93 -0.25
C LEU A 37 21.99 9.16 -0.19
N ARG A 38 22.52 10.34 0.11
CA ARG A 38 21.72 11.58 0.18
C ARG A 38 21.18 12.01 -1.19
N GLN A 39 21.81 11.55 -2.26
CA GLN A 39 21.46 11.85 -3.65
C GLN A 39 21.19 10.57 -4.47
N ALA A 40 21.03 9.42 -3.82
CA ALA A 40 20.74 8.17 -4.53
C ALA A 40 19.37 8.31 -5.23
N GLY A 41 19.38 8.28 -6.56
CA GLY A 41 18.17 8.29 -7.36
C GLY A 41 17.37 6.99 -7.21
N GLU A 42 16.21 6.94 -7.87
CA GLU A 42 15.48 5.69 -8.06
C GLU A 42 16.36 4.77 -8.92
N GLY A 43 16.98 3.74 -8.31
CA GLY A 43 17.77 2.74 -9.04
C GLY A 43 16.97 2.06 -10.16
N GLU A 44 17.61 1.16 -10.92
CA GLU A 44 16.94 0.50 -12.04
C GLU A 44 15.62 -0.19 -11.63
N ALA A 45 14.53 0.24 -12.27
CA ALA A 45 13.19 -0.27 -12.04
C ALA A 45 12.40 -0.28 -13.35
N VAL A 46 11.55 -1.28 -13.54
CA VAL A 46 10.65 -1.33 -14.69
C VAL A 46 9.52 -0.33 -14.47
N LYS A 47 9.38 0.63 -15.39
CA LYS A 47 8.29 1.62 -15.34
C LYS A 47 6.99 0.99 -15.85
N VAL A 48 5.93 1.11 -15.08
CA VAL A 48 4.62 0.56 -15.40
C VAL A 48 3.59 1.68 -15.33
N ASN A 49 2.89 1.92 -16.44
CA ASN A 49 1.77 2.85 -16.49
C ASN A 49 0.46 2.11 -16.14
N LEU A 50 -0.22 2.55 -15.10
CA LEU A 50 -1.48 1.99 -14.60
C LEU A 50 -2.71 2.58 -15.29
N ASN A 51 -2.55 3.63 -16.09
CA ASN A 51 -3.63 4.21 -16.89
C ASN A 51 -3.75 3.48 -18.25
N GLN A 52 -3.76 2.15 -18.21
CA GLN A 52 -3.95 1.26 -19.36
C GLN A 52 -5.01 0.22 -19.00
N PRO A 53 -5.63 -0.46 -19.98
CA PRO A 53 -6.49 -1.61 -19.71
C PRO A 53 -5.78 -2.65 -18.84
N MET A 54 -6.49 -3.23 -17.87
CA MET A 54 -5.90 -4.21 -16.95
C MET A 54 -5.25 -5.40 -17.65
N SER A 55 -5.80 -5.84 -18.79
CA SER A 55 -5.22 -6.89 -19.62
C SER A 55 -3.83 -6.54 -20.16
N GLU A 56 -3.59 -5.29 -20.54
CA GLU A 56 -2.28 -4.81 -20.99
C GLU A 56 -1.28 -4.75 -19.83
N ILE A 57 -1.73 -4.26 -18.66
CA ILE A 57 -0.92 -4.20 -17.44
C ILE A 57 -0.50 -5.63 -17.04
N LEU A 58 -1.43 -6.58 -17.02
CA LEU A 58 -1.15 -7.99 -16.69
C LEU A 58 -0.24 -8.67 -17.71
N ALA A 59 -0.38 -8.35 -19.00
CA ALA A 59 0.50 -8.84 -20.06
C ALA A 59 1.93 -8.32 -19.90
N LEU A 60 2.10 -7.04 -19.53
CA LEU A 60 3.41 -6.46 -19.23
C LEU A 60 4.04 -7.12 -18.00
N LEU A 61 3.30 -7.20 -16.89
CA LEU A 61 3.80 -7.77 -15.63
C LEU A 61 4.14 -9.26 -15.75
N SER A 62 3.44 -9.99 -16.62
CA SER A 62 3.71 -11.41 -16.89
C SER A 62 5.04 -11.68 -17.59
N GLN A 63 5.71 -10.66 -18.14
CA GLN A 63 7.02 -10.79 -18.80
C GLN A 63 8.18 -10.84 -17.80
N TYR A 64 7.96 -10.43 -16.55
CA TYR A 64 9.01 -10.31 -15.55
C TYR A 64 8.88 -11.38 -14.46
N PRO A 65 10.01 -11.91 -13.94
CA PRO A 65 9.97 -12.82 -12.81
C PRO A 65 9.53 -12.11 -11.52
N VAL A 66 9.19 -12.92 -10.52
CA VAL A 66 8.98 -12.40 -9.15
C VAL A 66 10.25 -11.71 -8.65
N SER A 67 10.09 -10.74 -7.75
CA SER A 67 11.16 -9.89 -7.20
C SER A 67 11.74 -8.84 -8.16
N THR A 68 11.22 -8.70 -9.39
CA THR A 68 11.55 -7.54 -10.23
C THR A 68 11.04 -6.25 -9.61
N ARG A 69 11.92 -5.25 -9.47
CA ARG A 69 11.58 -3.92 -8.97
C ARG A 69 10.76 -3.15 -10.02
N LEU A 70 9.61 -2.62 -9.59
CA LEU A 70 8.71 -1.84 -10.43
C LEU A 70 8.62 -0.39 -9.94
N SER A 71 8.41 0.55 -10.85
CA SER A 71 8.02 1.94 -10.58
C SER A 71 6.66 2.17 -11.23
N LEU A 72 5.63 2.37 -10.42
CA LEU A 72 4.24 2.44 -10.85
C LEU A 72 3.81 3.91 -10.99
N SER A 73 3.11 4.24 -12.07
CA SER A 73 2.54 5.57 -12.30
C SER A 73 1.12 5.44 -12.84
N GLY A 74 0.17 6.18 -12.27
CA GLY A 74 -1.23 6.21 -12.73
C GLY A 74 -2.23 6.04 -11.59
N THR A 75 -3.44 5.61 -11.94
CA THR A 75 -4.56 5.54 -11.02
C THR A 75 -4.56 4.22 -10.24
N ILE A 76 -4.83 4.30 -8.94
CA ILE A 76 -4.90 3.17 -8.01
C ILE A 76 -6.11 3.36 -7.12
N ILE A 77 -6.82 2.27 -6.82
CA ILE A 77 -7.92 2.27 -5.87
C ILE A 77 -7.42 1.90 -4.49
N VAL A 78 -7.76 2.69 -3.47
CA VAL A 78 -7.40 2.40 -2.08
C VAL A 78 -8.55 1.70 -1.38
N ALA A 79 -8.32 0.47 -0.93
CA ALA A 79 -9.31 -0.30 -0.18
C ALA A 79 -8.65 -1.23 0.84
N ARG A 80 -9.22 -1.36 2.03
CA ARG A 80 -8.73 -2.27 3.09
C ARG A 80 -9.90 -3.01 3.75
N ASP A 81 -9.71 -3.50 4.97
CA ASP A 81 -10.57 -4.44 5.71
C ASP A 81 -12.09 -4.18 5.53
N ILE A 82 -12.60 -3.00 5.92
CA ILE A 82 -14.04 -2.67 5.83
C ILE A 82 -14.54 -2.60 4.39
N ALA A 83 -13.72 -2.08 3.47
CA ALA A 83 -14.10 -2.00 2.07
C ALA A 83 -14.21 -3.39 1.44
N HIS A 84 -13.29 -4.32 1.76
CA HIS A 84 -13.36 -5.69 1.28
C HIS A 84 -14.56 -6.45 1.86
N ALA A 85 -14.88 -6.23 3.13
CA ALA A 85 -16.08 -6.78 3.75
C ALA A 85 -17.36 -6.32 3.03
N LYS A 86 -17.46 -5.04 2.68
CA LYS A 86 -18.58 -4.50 1.91
C LYS A 86 -18.64 -5.04 0.47
N LEU A 87 -17.50 -5.19 -0.19
CA LEU A 87 -17.46 -5.80 -1.53
C LEU A 87 -17.93 -7.25 -1.50
N LYS A 88 -17.59 -8.00 -0.45
CA LYS A 88 -18.12 -9.35 -0.24
C LYS A 88 -19.62 -9.32 0.01
N GLU A 89 -20.12 -8.42 0.85
CA GLU A 89 -21.56 -8.28 1.14
C GLU A 89 -22.38 -8.03 -0.12
N LEU A 90 -21.89 -7.17 -1.03
CA LEU A 90 -22.51 -6.95 -2.34
C LEU A 90 -22.65 -8.27 -3.11
N LEU A 91 -21.59 -9.08 -3.15
CA LEU A 91 -21.62 -10.36 -3.85
C LEU A 91 -22.54 -11.37 -3.17
N ASP A 92 -22.56 -11.42 -1.83
CA ASP A 92 -23.46 -12.27 -1.07
C ASP A 92 -24.94 -11.91 -1.34
N ASN A 93 -25.22 -10.63 -1.62
CA ASN A 93 -26.55 -10.12 -2.01
C ASN A 93 -26.87 -10.32 -3.50
N GLY A 94 -25.97 -10.93 -4.28
CA GLY A 94 -26.13 -11.12 -5.73
C GLY A 94 -25.89 -9.86 -6.56
N GLU A 95 -25.30 -8.81 -5.97
CA GLU A 95 -24.93 -7.59 -6.68
C GLU A 95 -23.57 -7.75 -7.37
N ALA A 96 -23.37 -7.02 -8.47
CA ALA A 96 -22.12 -7.05 -9.22
C ALA A 96 -21.01 -6.25 -8.51
N LEU A 97 -19.76 -6.67 -8.70
CA LEU A 97 -18.61 -5.86 -8.27
C LEU A 97 -18.60 -4.50 -8.97
N PRO A 98 -18.34 -3.41 -8.24
CA PRO A 98 -18.17 -2.09 -8.83
C PRO A 98 -17.05 -2.06 -9.87
N GLN A 99 -17.25 -1.31 -10.96
CA GLN A 99 -16.33 -1.29 -12.09
C GLN A 99 -14.91 -0.85 -11.71
N TYR A 100 -14.76 0.09 -10.76
CA TYR A 100 -13.45 0.55 -10.30
C TYR A 100 -12.59 -0.56 -9.66
N VAL A 101 -13.21 -1.64 -9.15
CA VAL A 101 -12.51 -2.82 -8.60
C VAL A 101 -11.90 -3.66 -9.71
N LYS A 102 -12.50 -3.61 -10.90
CA LYS A 102 -12.10 -4.39 -12.09
C LYS A 102 -11.07 -3.65 -12.93
N ASP A 103 -11.18 -2.32 -13.02
CA ASP A 103 -10.38 -1.52 -13.96
C ASP A 103 -9.03 -1.05 -13.40
N HIS A 104 -8.81 -1.17 -12.08
CA HIS A 104 -7.64 -0.60 -11.43
C HIS A 104 -7.04 -1.54 -10.36
N PRO A 105 -5.72 -1.49 -10.15
CA PRO A 105 -5.09 -2.17 -9.02
C PRO A 105 -5.61 -1.66 -7.68
N ILE A 106 -5.73 -2.56 -6.70
CA ILE A 106 -6.13 -2.21 -5.34
C ILE A 106 -4.90 -2.10 -4.45
N TYR A 107 -4.70 -0.92 -3.88
CA TYR A 107 -3.68 -0.66 -2.87
C TYR A 107 -4.28 -0.70 -1.47
N TYR A 108 -3.78 -1.64 -0.67
CA TYR A 108 -4.24 -1.82 0.69
C TYR A 108 -3.59 -0.76 1.60
N ALA A 109 -4.27 0.37 1.78
CA ALA A 109 -3.78 1.47 2.60
C ALA A 109 -4.92 2.20 3.32
N GLY A 110 -4.53 3.04 4.28
CA GLY A 110 -5.42 3.96 4.97
C GLY A 110 -4.70 5.30 5.17
N PRO A 111 -5.06 6.37 4.43
CA PRO A 111 -4.39 7.65 4.55
C PRO A 111 -4.50 8.22 5.95
N ALA A 112 -3.42 8.83 6.44
CA ALA A 112 -3.49 9.79 7.53
C ALA A 112 -4.17 11.08 7.07
N LYS A 113 -4.53 11.96 8.02
CA LYS A 113 -5.09 13.29 7.70
C LYS A 113 -4.14 14.04 6.77
N THR A 114 -4.70 14.63 5.71
CA THR A 114 -3.95 15.47 4.77
C THR A 114 -3.64 16.81 5.43
N PRO A 115 -2.36 17.21 5.53
CA PRO A 115 -1.99 18.55 5.99
C PRO A 115 -2.41 19.63 4.98
N ASP A 116 -2.69 20.83 5.46
CA ASP A 116 -3.07 21.97 4.61
C ASP A 116 -1.97 22.29 3.59
N GLY A 117 -2.35 22.43 2.32
CA GLY A 117 -1.42 22.71 1.21
C GLY A 117 -0.65 21.50 0.68
N TYR A 118 -0.87 20.29 1.22
CA TYR A 118 -0.25 19.05 0.74
C TYR A 118 -1.23 18.20 -0.08
N ALA A 119 -0.70 17.43 -1.03
CA ALA A 119 -1.51 16.55 -1.89
C ALA A 119 -2.07 15.33 -1.14
N SER A 120 -1.35 14.83 -0.12
CA SER A 120 -1.75 13.66 0.67
C SER A 120 -1.13 13.70 2.06
N GLY A 121 -1.82 13.11 3.04
CA GLY A 121 -1.19 12.68 4.28
C GLY A 121 -0.29 11.45 4.08
N SER A 122 0.35 10.97 5.16
CA SER A 122 1.11 9.72 5.11
C SER A 122 0.23 8.56 4.64
N LEU A 123 0.67 7.84 3.60
CA LEU A 123 -0.11 6.80 2.92
C LEU A 123 0.76 5.55 2.67
N GLY A 124 1.22 4.93 3.76
CA GLY A 124 1.95 3.66 3.70
C GLY A 124 1.04 2.44 3.48
N PRO A 125 1.60 1.31 3.04
CA PRO A 125 0.86 0.08 2.83
C PRO A 125 0.39 -0.51 4.17
N THR A 126 -0.58 -1.41 4.09
CA THR A 126 -1.01 -2.26 5.20
C THR A 126 -0.70 -3.73 4.92
N THR A 127 -0.69 -4.55 5.97
CA THR A 127 -0.42 -5.99 5.87
C THR A 127 -1.42 -6.68 4.95
N ALA A 128 -0.93 -7.21 3.83
CA ALA A 128 -1.79 -7.75 2.80
C ALA A 128 -2.48 -9.07 3.16
N GLY A 129 -1.85 -9.90 4.00
CA GLY A 129 -2.42 -11.20 4.41
C GLY A 129 -3.79 -11.12 5.10
N ARG A 130 -4.18 -9.95 5.62
CA ARG A 130 -5.54 -9.76 6.18
C ARG A 130 -6.65 -9.78 5.14
N MET A 131 -6.30 -9.57 3.86
CA MET A 131 -7.24 -9.55 2.75
C MET A 131 -7.23 -10.87 1.95
N ASP A 132 -6.35 -11.83 2.26
CA ASP A 132 -6.18 -13.07 1.48
C ASP A 132 -7.50 -13.85 1.32
N SER A 133 -8.37 -13.85 2.33
CA SER A 133 -9.68 -14.53 2.28
C SER A 133 -10.66 -13.96 1.26
N TYR A 134 -10.44 -12.73 0.78
CA TYR A 134 -11.29 -12.08 -0.23
C TYR A 134 -10.74 -12.25 -1.65
N VAL A 135 -9.46 -12.60 -1.80
CA VAL A 135 -8.75 -12.53 -3.10
C VAL A 135 -9.39 -13.45 -4.14
N ASP A 136 -9.61 -14.71 -3.81
CA ASP A 136 -10.17 -15.69 -4.76
C ASP A 136 -11.62 -15.33 -5.15
N LEU A 137 -12.41 -14.89 -4.17
CA LEU A 137 -13.80 -14.46 -4.37
C LEU A 137 -13.88 -13.25 -5.29
N LEU A 138 -13.08 -12.21 -5.05
CA LEU A 138 -13.12 -11.00 -5.86
C LEU A 138 -12.58 -11.26 -7.27
N GLN A 139 -11.55 -12.09 -7.41
CA GLN A 139 -11.02 -12.46 -8.73
C GLN A 139 -11.98 -13.29 -9.55
N SER A 140 -12.76 -14.21 -8.96
CA SER A 140 -13.73 -15.00 -9.73
C SER A 140 -14.81 -14.11 -10.38
N HIS A 141 -15.21 -13.03 -9.72
CA HIS A 141 -16.20 -12.06 -10.21
C HIS A 141 -15.57 -10.92 -11.05
N GLY A 142 -14.25 -10.75 -11.00
CA GLY A 142 -13.51 -9.86 -11.91
C GLY A 142 -13.24 -10.50 -13.28
N ARG A 143 -13.19 -11.85 -13.36
CA ARG A 143 -12.89 -12.61 -14.57
C ARG A 143 -13.97 -12.60 -15.65
N GLU A 144 -15.19 -12.17 -15.34
CA GLU A 144 -16.33 -12.18 -16.29
C GLU A 144 -16.14 -11.26 -17.51
N HIS A 145 -15.07 -10.45 -17.59
CA HIS A 145 -14.74 -9.61 -18.76
C HIS A 145 -13.43 -9.99 -19.47
N GLY A 146 -12.95 -11.23 -19.30
CA GLY A 146 -11.86 -11.78 -20.12
C GLY A 146 -10.46 -11.51 -19.60
N ASP A 147 -10.30 -11.14 -18.33
CA ASP A 147 -9.00 -10.82 -17.77
C ASP A 147 -8.33 -12.05 -17.11
N ALA A 148 -7.14 -12.40 -17.61
CA ALA A 148 -6.41 -13.59 -17.23
C ALA A 148 -6.06 -13.53 -15.75
N GLY A 149 -6.68 -14.41 -14.98
CA GLY A 149 -6.52 -14.48 -13.55
C GLY A 149 -5.09 -14.72 -13.08
N LYS A 150 -4.41 -13.64 -12.73
CA LYS A 150 -3.19 -13.65 -11.93
C LYS A 150 -3.40 -12.74 -10.72
N ARG A 151 -2.84 -13.18 -9.59
CA ARG A 151 -2.84 -12.47 -8.31
C ARG A 151 -2.51 -11.00 -8.56
N GLN A 152 -3.41 -10.08 -8.19
CA GLN A 152 -3.13 -8.65 -8.30
C GLN A 152 -1.75 -8.39 -7.66
N PRO A 153 -0.85 -7.66 -8.34
CA PRO A 153 0.46 -7.35 -7.80
C PRO A 153 0.23 -6.56 -6.52
N GLN A 154 0.57 -7.15 -5.39
CA GLN A 154 0.67 -6.38 -4.16
C GLN A 154 1.98 -5.61 -4.27
N PRO A 155 1.96 -4.27 -4.23
CA PRO A 155 3.21 -3.52 -4.13
C PRO A 155 3.85 -3.93 -2.80
N ALA A 156 4.94 -4.69 -2.89
CA ALA A 156 5.77 -5.00 -1.74
C ALA A 156 6.40 -3.70 -1.24
N GLY A 157 6.24 -3.43 0.06
CA GLY A 157 7.06 -2.45 0.77
C GLY A 157 8.43 -3.02 1.10
#